data_AF-A0A962QUX8-F1
#
_entry.id   AF-A0A962QUX8-F1
#
_cell.length_a   1.000
_cell.length_b   1.000
_cell.length_c   1.000
_cell.angle_alpha   90.00
_cell.angle_beta   90.00
_cell.angle_gamma   90.00
#
_symmetry.space_group_name_H-M   'P 1'
#
loop_
_entity.id
_entity.type
_entity.pdbx_description
1 polymer ?
#
loop_
_entity_poly.entity_id
_entity_poly.type
_entity_poly.pdbx_seq_one_letter_code
_entity_poly.pdbx_strand_id
1 'polypeptide(L)' 'DMATWPWYGILVTSGIYDAREFLDVTSYQHVVRWAEDIARRPAVQRGQRVNRTWGPEEERVPERHAASDLD' A
#
# COMPACT_ATOMS: atom_id res chain seq x y z
N ASP A 1 11.08 6.01 3.89
CA ASP A 1 10.12 4.88 3.76
C ASP A 1 8.66 5.30 3.90
N MET A 2 8.18 5.63 5.11
CA MET A 2 6.75 5.85 5.38
C MET A 2 6.09 6.97 4.56
N ALA A 3 6.80 8.08 4.29
CA ALA A 3 6.26 9.17 3.49
C ALA A 3 6.25 8.87 1.98
N THR A 4 7.25 8.12 1.51
CA THR A 4 7.47 7.83 0.08
C THR A 4 6.66 6.62 -0.38
N TRP A 5 6.53 5.61 0.47
CA TRP A 5 5.95 4.31 0.13
C TRP A 5 4.47 4.35 -0.27
N PRO A 6 3.58 5.13 0.38
CA PRO A 6 2.18 5.21 -0.03
C PRO A 6 1.98 5.74 -1.47
N TRP A 7 2.96 6.47 -2.01
CA TRP A 7 2.92 6.96 -3.39
C TRP A 7 3.65 6.01 -4.33
N TYR A 8 4.97 5.87 -4.16
CA TYR A 8 5.81 5.13 -5.10
C TYR A 8 5.75 3.63 -4.87
N GLY A 9 5.67 3.20 -3.60
CA GLY A 9 5.58 1.78 -3.26
C GLY A 9 4.29 1.17 -3.77
N ILE A 10 3.15 1.82 -3.51
CA ILE A 10 1.84 1.37 -4.02
C ILE A 10 1.83 1.41 -5.55
N LEU A 11 2.33 2.48 -6.19
CA LEU A 11 2.42 2.56 -7.66
C LEU A 11 3.11 1.36 -8.29
N VAL A 12 4.24 0.91 -7.73
CA VAL A 12 5.03 -0.17 -8.32
C VAL A 12 4.63 -1.58 -7.87
N THR A 13 3.80 -1.74 -6.84
CA THR A 13 3.42 -3.07 -6.27
C THR A 13 1.98 -3.46 -6.53
N SER A 14 1.01 -2.69 -6.05
CA SER A 14 -0.44 -2.95 -6.21
C SER A 14 -1.08 -2.10 -7.30
N GLY A 15 -0.40 -1.03 -7.73
CA GLY A 15 -0.82 -0.12 -8.79
C GLY A 15 -1.73 1.00 -8.27
N ILE A 16 -1.43 2.22 -8.70
CA ILE A 16 -2.36 3.35 -8.70
C ILE A 16 -2.45 3.87 -10.14
N TYR A 17 -3.61 4.42 -10.51
CA TYR A 17 -3.85 5.05 -11.81
C TYR A 17 -3.69 4.16 -13.04
N ASP A 18 -3.60 2.84 -12.88
CA ASP A 18 -3.32 1.90 -13.98
C ASP A 18 -2.05 2.26 -14.78
N ALA A 19 -1.07 2.90 -14.12
CA ALA A 19 0.07 3.53 -14.78
C ALA A 19 1.32 2.64 -14.90
N ARG A 20 1.23 1.36 -14.50
CA ARG A 20 2.41 0.49 -14.35
C ARG A 20 3.12 0.19 -15.66
N GLU A 21 2.36 -0.14 -16.70
CA GLU A 21 2.90 -0.41 -18.03
C GLU A 21 3.48 0.88 -18.64
N PHE A 22 2.71 1.96 -18.58
CA PHE A 22 3.11 3.26 -19.15
C PHE A 22 4.42 3.80 -18.55
N LEU A 23 4.65 3.60 -17.26
CA LEU A 23 5.86 4.07 -16.56
C LEU A 23 7.00 3.05 -16.55
N ASP A 24 6.83 1.89 -17.19
CA ASP A 24 7.81 0.79 -17.21
C ASP A 24 8.30 0.41 -15.80
N VAL A 25 7.36 0.16 -14.88
CA VAL A 25 7.70 0.02 -13.45
C VAL A 25 8.65 -1.15 -13.16
N THR A 26 8.67 -2.18 -14.02
CA THR A 26 9.53 -3.36 -13.88
C THR A 26 11.00 -3.03 -14.08
N SER A 27 11.32 -1.94 -14.78
CA SER A 27 12.69 -1.45 -14.94
C SER A 27 13.31 -0.95 -13.62
N TYR A 28 12.49 -0.46 -12.66
CA TYR A 28 12.97 0.07 -11.38
C TYR A 28 13.18 -1.04 -10.32
N GLN A 29 14.02 -2.02 -10.64
CA GLN A 29 14.20 -3.25 -9.84
C GLN A 29 14.42 -2.99 -8.34
N HIS A 30 15.23 -2.01 -7.97
CA HIS A 30 15.51 -1.70 -6.57
C HIS A 30 14.32 -1.06 -5.84
N VAL A 31 13.50 -0.29 -6.56
CA VAL A 31 12.28 0.32 -6.02
C VAL A 31 11.23 -0.75 -5.82
N VAL A 32 11.08 -1.69 -6.76
CA VAL A 32 10.17 -2.83 -6.62
C VAL A 32 10.53 -3.67 -5.40
N ARG A 33 11.79 -4.09 -5.26
CA ARG A 33 12.24 -4.86 -4.08
C ARG A 33 11.99 -4.10 -2.76
N TRP A 34 12.31 -2.81 -2.72
CA TRP A 34 12.07 -1.98 -1.53
C TRP A 34 10.58 -1.87 -1.19
N ALA A 35 9.74 -1.71 -2.20
CA ALA A 35 8.31 -1.58 -2.02
C ALA A 35 7.69 -2.88 -1.48
N GLU A 36 8.11 -4.04 -1.99
CA GLU A 36 7.70 -5.36 -1.51
C GLU A 36 8.17 -5.61 -0.06
N ASP A 37 9.41 -5.24 0.27
CA ASP A 37 9.95 -5.36 1.64
C ASP A 37 9.11 -4.58 2.66
N ILE A 38 8.70 -3.37 2.31
CA ILE A 38 7.84 -2.56 3.19
C ILE A 38 6.41 -3.10 3.23
N ALA A 39 5.86 -3.57 2.10
CA ALA A 39 4.51 -4.13 2.02
C ALA A 39 4.31 -5.33 2.95
N ARG A 40 5.37 -6.11 3.21
CA ARG A 40 5.35 -7.27 4.12
C ARG A 40 5.27 -6.91 5.60
N ARG A 41 5.46 -5.64 5.98
CA ARG A 41 5.45 -5.24 7.40
C ARG A 41 4.01 -5.29 7.93
N PRO A 42 3.73 -5.99 9.05
CA PRO A 42 2.38 -6.06 9.61
C PRO A 42 1.77 -4.69 9.91
N ALA A 43 2.59 -3.73 10.35
CA ALA A 43 2.13 -2.36 10.60
C ALA A 43 1.69 -1.62 9.33
N VAL A 44 2.32 -1.92 8.17
CA VAL A 44 1.97 -1.33 6.88
C VAL A 44 0.66 -1.92 6.37
N GLN A 45 0.49 -3.23 6.48
CA GLN A 45 -0.77 -3.92 6.14
C GLN A 45 -1.94 -3.38 6.98
N ARG A 46 -1.75 -3.22 8.29
CA ARG A 46 -2.77 -2.65 9.18
C ARG A 46 -3.04 -1.17 8.87
N GLY A 47 -1.99 -0.37 8.68
CA GLY A 47 -2.11 1.07 8.45
C GLY A 47 -2.83 1.44 7.15
N GLN A 48 -2.68 0.63 6.09
CA GLN A 48 -3.35 0.85 4.80
C GLN A 48 -4.88 0.77 4.87
N ARG A 49 -5.43 0.09 5.89
CA ARG A 49 -6.88 -0.10 6.04
C ARG A 49 -7.54 1.14 6.67
N VAL A 50 -6.80 1.88 7.48
CA VAL A 50 -7.32 3.00 8.29
C VAL A 50 -7.74 4.17 7.41
N ASN A 51 -8.94 4.71 7.67
CA ASN A 51 -9.62 5.75 6.91
C ASN A 51 -9.85 5.43 5.42
N ARG A 52 -9.69 4.16 5.02
CA ARG A 52 -9.93 3.74 3.65
C ARG A 52 -11.42 3.45 3.43
N THR A 53 -12.01 4.16 2.48
CA THR A 53 -13.45 4.09 2.16
C THR A 53 -13.75 3.45 0.79
N TRP A 54 -12.76 2.82 0.18
CA TRP A 54 -12.84 2.23 -1.16
C TRP A 54 -12.04 0.92 -1.22
N GLY A 55 -12.27 0.12 -2.27
CA GLY A 55 -11.68 -1.22 -2.41
C GLY A 55 -12.50 -2.32 -1.72
N PRO A 56 -11.96 -3.54 -1.60
CA PRO A 56 -12.59 -4.67 -0.91
C PRO A 56 -12.98 -4.31 0.52
N GLU A 57 -14.11 -4.82 1.01
CA GLU A 57 -14.66 -4.44 2.32
C GLU A 57 -13.73 -4.87 3.48
N GLU A 58 -13.13 -6.06 3.35
CA GLU A 58 -12.16 -6.63 4.28
C GLU A 58 -10.88 -5.78 4.44
N GLU A 59 -10.54 -4.98 3.42
CA GLU A 59 -9.39 -4.09 3.41
C GLU A 59 -9.69 -2.69 3.96
N ARG A 60 -10.93 -2.42 4.39
CA ARG A 60 -11.39 -1.09 4.78
C ARG A 60 -11.64 -0.99 6.28
N VAL A 61 -11.18 0.11 6.86
CA VAL A 61 -11.50 0.54 8.23
C VAL A 61 -11.75 2.05 8.17
N PRO A 62 -12.99 2.51 7.89
CA PRO A 62 -13.30 3.93 7.69
C PRO A 62 -12.91 4.81 8.88
N GLU A 63 -13.00 4.26 10.08
CA GLU A 63 -12.55 4.89 11.32
C GLU A 63 -11.88 3.86 12.22
N ARG A 64 -10.87 4.28 12.98
CA ARG A 64 -10.14 3.43 13.92
C ARG A 64 -10.03 4.15 15.26
N HIS A 65 -10.69 3.60 16.27
CA HIS A 65 -10.79 4.12 17.64
C HIS A 65 -10.23 3.14 18.68
N ALA A 66 -10.04 1.86 18.31
CA ALA A 66 -9.43 0.82 19.11
C ALA A 66 -8.41 -0.01 18.30
N ALA A 67 -7.64 -0.87 18.98
CA ALA A 67 -6.74 -1.81 18.30
C ALA A 67 -7.51 -2.93 17.58
N SER A 68 -8.64 -3.36 18.17
CA SER A 68 -9.53 -4.42 17.68
C SER A 68 -10.26 -4.09 16.39
N ASP A 69 -10.30 -2.82 15.99
CA ASP A 69 -10.90 -2.41 14.70
C ASP A 69 -10.10 -2.92 13.48
N LEU A 70 -8.91 -3.46 13.72
CA LEU A 70 -7.97 -3.96 12.72
C LEU A 70 -7.71 -5.47 12.84
N ASP A 71 -8.42 -6.17 13.74
CA ASP A 71 -8.33 -7.62 13.91
C ASP A 71 -9.10 -8.38 12.81
#